data_AF-A0A829YF99-F1
#
_entry.id   AF-A0A829YF99-F1
#
_cell.length_a   1.000
_cell.length_b   1.000
_cell.length_c   1.000
_cell.angle_alpha   90.00
_cell.angle_beta   90.00
_cell.angle_gamma   90.00
#
_symmetry.space_group_name_H-M   'P 1'
#
loop_
_entity.id
_entity.type
_entity.pdbx_description
1 polymer ?
#
loop_
_entity_poly.entity_id
_entity_poly.type
_entity_poly.pdbx_seq_one_letter_code
_entity_poly.pdbx_strand_id
1 'polypeptide(L)'
;MEVMVLQKRTRPSHANAAAEFDHLLREHVPALYRAAYRWTGAVDRAEDLVQELLVRLYPKLDELRGLDRIRPWALRVMYRIFVDQVRRERSSPVQFGSDPPDDSEEEAQELIDQSAGPAELLEQELTQDRVLVAWERLSEEHRVVLSMHDIEDYSLPELAQIMDVPLGTLKSRLHRARAKLKDLLATERISHLDRV
;
A
#
# COMPACT_ATOMS: atom_id res chain seq x y z
N MET A 1 -43.08 13.71 38.40
CA MET A 1 -42.30 12.63 39.03
C MET A 1 -41.53 11.94 37.91
N GLU A 2 -40.42 12.56 37.51
CA GLU A 2 -39.52 12.08 36.47
C GLU A 2 -38.30 11.47 37.17
N VAL A 3 -37.97 10.23 36.83
CA VAL A 3 -36.69 9.63 37.22
C VAL A 3 -35.98 9.27 35.92
N MET A 4 -35.16 10.21 35.46
CA MET A 4 -34.24 10.06 34.35
C MET A 4 -33.12 9.11 34.79
N VAL A 5 -33.16 7.87 34.30
CA VAL A 5 -32.09 6.89 34.51
C VAL A 5 -30.89 7.31 33.66
N LEU A 6 -29.91 7.95 34.29
CA LEU A 6 -28.57 8.14 33.72
C LEU A 6 -27.93 6.77 33.52
N GLN A 7 -27.94 6.26 32.28
CA GLN A 7 -27.08 5.15 31.89
C GLN A 7 -25.62 5.59 32.03
N LYS A 8 -24.94 5.08 33.07
CA LYS A 8 -23.49 5.21 33.21
C LYS A 8 -22.84 4.47 32.04
N ARG A 9 -22.34 5.21 31.04
CA ARG A 9 -21.37 4.69 30.06
C ARG A 9 -20.09 4.34 30.83
N THR A 10 -19.97 3.10 31.28
CA THR A 10 -18.72 2.56 31.80
C THR A 10 -17.68 2.62 30.69
N ARG A 11 -16.63 3.43 30.87
CA ARG A 11 -15.47 3.43 29.97
C ARG A 11 -14.90 2.00 29.97
N PRO A 12 -14.69 1.36 28.82
CA PRO A 12 -14.00 0.08 28.79
C PRO A 12 -12.62 0.25 29.45
N SER A 13 -12.20 -0.74 30.24
CA SER A 13 -10.81 -0.80 30.72
C SER A 13 -9.85 -0.67 29.52
N HIS A 14 -8.75 0.06 29.67
CA HIS A 14 -7.76 0.22 28.60
C HIS A 14 -7.27 -1.12 28.05
N ALA A 15 -7.17 -2.15 28.90
CA ALA A 15 -6.82 -3.50 28.49
C ALA A 15 -7.87 -4.14 27.55
N ASN A 16 -9.15 -3.84 27.77
CA ASN A 16 -10.23 -4.35 26.92
C ASN A 16 -10.28 -3.63 25.56
N ALA A 17 -10.06 -2.31 25.56
CA ALA A 17 -10.02 -1.53 24.32
C ALA A 17 -8.85 -1.93 23.41
N ALA A 18 -7.68 -2.21 23.98
CA ALA A 18 -6.52 -2.68 23.22
C ALA A 18 -6.73 -4.07 22.60
N ALA A 19 -7.26 -5.01 23.37
CA ALA A 19 -7.56 -6.36 22.88
C ALA A 19 -8.62 -6.35 21.76
N GLU A 20 -9.64 -5.51 21.91
CA GLU A 20 -10.69 -5.34 20.90
C GLU A 20 -10.15 -4.69 19.61
N PHE A 21 -9.33 -3.64 19.74
CA PHE A 21 -8.68 -3.01 18.60
C PHE A 21 -7.82 -4.00 17.79
N ASP A 22 -7.01 -4.80 18.50
CA ASP A 22 -6.23 -5.87 17.89
C ASP A 22 -7.13 -6.89 17.18
N HIS A 23 -8.19 -7.35 17.84
CA HIS A 23 -9.12 -8.30 17.24
C HIS A 23 -9.74 -7.79 15.92
N LEU A 24 -10.14 -6.51 15.88
CA LEU A 24 -10.76 -5.91 14.69
C LEU A 24 -9.79 -5.71 13.52
N LEU A 25 -8.49 -5.52 13.78
CA LEU A 25 -7.52 -5.16 12.73
C LEU A 25 -6.53 -6.26 12.36
N ARG A 26 -6.31 -7.25 13.24
CA ARG A 26 -5.29 -8.30 13.07
C ARG A 26 -5.37 -8.99 11.71
N GLU A 27 -6.56 -9.33 11.24
CA GLU A 27 -6.73 -9.98 9.93
C GLU A 27 -6.56 -9.03 8.73
N HIS A 28 -6.57 -7.72 8.94
CA HIS A 28 -6.45 -6.71 7.90
C HIS A 28 -5.01 -6.19 7.76
N VAL A 29 -4.23 -6.18 8.84
CA VAL A 29 -2.85 -5.68 8.86
C VAL A 29 -1.97 -6.29 7.76
N PRO A 30 -1.98 -7.60 7.48
CA PRO A 30 -1.16 -8.16 6.40
C PRO A 30 -1.48 -7.60 5.01
N ALA A 31 -2.76 -7.34 4.73
CA ALA A 31 -3.17 -6.74 3.45
C ALA A 31 -2.79 -5.25 3.39
N LEU A 32 -2.97 -4.52 4.50
CA LEU A 32 -2.55 -3.12 4.61
C LEU A 32 -1.04 -2.96 4.42
N TYR A 33 -0.25 -3.86 5.01
CA TYR A 33 1.19 -3.90 4.84
C TYR A 33 1.61 -4.16 3.40
N ARG A 34 1.03 -5.17 2.73
CA ARG A 34 1.33 -5.44 1.32
C ARG A 34 0.99 -4.24 0.42
N ALA A 35 -0.12 -3.56 0.68
CA ALA A 35 -0.48 -2.34 -0.02
C ALA A 35 0.54 -1.23 0.25
N ALA A 36 0.89 -0.98 1.51
CA ALA A 36 1.89 0.01 1.92
C ALA A 36 3.26 -0.26 1.27
N TYR A 37 3.71 -1.51 1.24
CA TYR A 37 4.96 -1.92 0.59
C TYR A 37 4.92 -1.64 -0.91
N ARG A 38 3.83 -2.02 -1.59
CA ARG A 38 3.67 -1.73 -3.02
C ARG A 38 3.67 -0.23 -3.34
N TRP A 39 3.21 0.62 -2.42
CA TRP A 39 3.16 2.07 -2.61
C TRP A 39 4.52 2.73 -2.38
N THR A 40 5.15 2.37 -1.27
CA THR A 40 6.40 2.98 -0.78
C THR A 40 7.62 2.41 -1.49
N GLY A 41 7.63 1.12 -1.82
CA GLY A 41 8.77 0.43 -2.42
C GLY A 41 9.91 0.17 -1.44
N ALA A 42 9.71 0.32 -0.13
CA ALA A 42 10.74 0.09 0.88
C ALA A 42 10.09 -0.45 2.17
N VAL A 43 10.76 -1.40 2.82
CA VAL A 43 10.25 -2.10 4.01
C VAL A 43 10.02 -1.11 5.17
N ASP A 44 11.04 -0.32 5.49
CA ASP A 44 11.02 0.69 6.56
C ASP A 44 9.85 1.67 6.39
N ARG A 45 9.68 2.22 5.18
CA ARG A 45 8.58 3.16 4.88
C ARG A 45 7.22 2.49 4.95
N ALA A 46 7.12 1.22 4.58
CA ALA A 46 5.88 0.46 4.66
C ALA A 46 5.48 0.19 6.11
N GLU A 47 6.42 -0.24 6.95
CA GLU A 47 6.23 -0.44 8.38
C GLU A 47 5.81 0.86 9.07
N ASP A 48 6.52 1.97 8.80
CA ASP A 48 6.20 3.29 9.33
C ASP A 48 4.79 3.76 8.93
N LEU A 49 4.41 3.56 7.67
CA LEU A 49 3.08 3.92 7.17
C LEU A 49 1.98 3.13 7.87
N VAL A 50 2.17 1.80 8.04
CA VAL A 50 1.20 0.96 8.75
C VAL A 50 1.15 1.31 10.24
N GLN A 51 2.29 1.58 10.87
CA GLN A 51 2.35 1.99 12.27
C GLN A 51 1.61 3.31 12.49
N GLU A 52 1.89 4.33 11.67
CA GLU A 52 1.19 5.63 11.73
C GLU A 52 -0.31 5.45 11.49
N LEU A 53 -0.72 4.56 10.58
CA LEU A 53 -2.13 4.20 10.40
C LEU A 53 -2.73 3.67 11.71
N LEU A 54 -2.13 2.63 12.30
CA LEU A 54 -2.64 2.00 13.51
C LEU A 54 -2.75 3.00 14.67
N VAL A 55 -1.75 3.87 14.84
CA VAL A 55 -1.77 4.96 15.82
C VAL A 55 -2.95 5.92 15.57
N ARG A 56 -3.25 6.28 14.32
CA ARG A 56 -4.40 7.13 13.98
C ARG A 56 -5.74 6.42 14.12
N LEU A 57 -5.77 5.09 13.99
CA LEU A 57 -7.00 4.31 14.10
C LEU A 57 -7.37 4.01 15.56
N TYR A 58 -6.38 3.88 16.46
CA TYR A 58 -6.63 3.50 17.85
C TYR A 58 -7.62 4.41 18.59
N PRO A 59 -7.56 5.77 18.48
CA PRO A 59 -8.55 6.65 19.07
C PRO A 59 -9.95 6.54 18.43
N LYS A 60 -10.07 5.86 17.28
CA LYS A 60 -11.30 5.70 16.50
C LYS A 60 -11.93 4.33 16.68
N LEU A 61 -11.65 3.64 17.79
CA LEU A 61 -12.20 2.31 18.08
C LEU A 61 -13.74 2.27 17.98
N ASP A 62 -14.43 3.31 18.46
CA ASP A 62 -15.89 3.40 18.35
C ASP A 62 -16.38 3.46 16.89
N GLU A 63 -15.64 4.15 16.01
CA GLU A 63 -15.95 4.19 14.57
C GLU A 63 -15.69 2.82 13.94
N LEU A 64 -14.54 2.19 14.26
CA LEU A 64 -14.18 0.85 13.77
C LEU A 64 -15.25 -0.20 14.08
N ARG A 65 -15.84 -0.19 15.28
CA ARG A 65 -16.93 -1.11 15.65
C ARG A 65 -18.17 -1.00 14.76
N GLY A 66 -18.42 0.18 14.20
CA GLY A 66 -19.59 0.45 13.37
C GLY A 66 -19.38 0.27 11.87
N LEU A 67 -18.18 -0.13 11.43
CA LEU A 67 -17.88 -0.26 10.01
C LEU A 67 -18.30 -1.63 9.47
N ASP A 68 -19.09 -1.62 8.40
CA ASP A 68 -19.39 -2.83 7.63
C ASP A 68 -18.15 -3.37 6.90
N ARG A 69 -17.24 -2.48 6.50
CA ARG A 69 -16.01 -2.80 5.76
C ARG A 69 -14.82 -2.01 6.31
N ILE A 70 -14.06 -2.62 7.22
CA ILE A 70 -12.89 -1.98 7.85
C ILE A 70 -11.77 -1.74 6.84
N ARG A 71 -11.44 -2.73 6.00
CA ARG A 71 -10.28 -2.65 5.09
C ARG A 71 -10.33 -1.46 4.12
N PRO A 72 -11.42 -1.20 3.35
CA PRO A 72 -11.49 -0.03 2.47
C PRO A 72 -11.41 1.31 3.22
N TRP A 73 -11.99 1.37 4.42
CA TRP A 73 -11.93 2.57 5.26
C TRP A 73 -10.50 2.82 5.78
N ALA A 74 -9.81 1.76 6.24
CA ALA A 74 -8.42 1.82 6.67
C ALA A 74 -7.50 2.22 5.50
N LEU A 75 -7.71 1.66 4.30
CA LEU A 75 -6.98 2.03 3.09
C LEU A 75 -7.17 3.51 2.71
N ARG A 76 -8.37 4.07 2.90
CA ARG A 76 -8.61 5.52 2.70
C ARG A 76 -7.77 6.35 3.67
N VAL A 77 -7.74 5.97 4.95
CA VAL A 77 -6.93 6.68 5.95
C VAL A 77 -5.44 6.55 5.63
N MET A 78 -4.99 5.35 5.29
CA MET A 78 -3.60 5.05 4.93
C MET A 78 -3.15 5.82 3.69
N TYR A 79 -3.99 5.87 2.65
CA TYR A 79 -3.72 6.64 1.43
C TYR A 79 -3.52 8.13 1.72
N ARG A 80 -4.32 8.71 2.62
CA ARG A 80 -4.16 10.11 3.04
C ARG A 80 -2.82 10.33 3.76
N ILE A 81 -2.45 9.44 4.68
CA ILE A 81 -1.15 9.48 5.38
C ILE A 81 0.00 9.42 4.36
N PHE A 82 -0.07 8.48 3.42
CA PHE A 82 0.92 8.30 2.36
C PHE A 82 1.08 9.56 1.50
N VAL A 83 -0.02 10.13 1.02
CA VAL A 83 0.01 11.38 0.23
C VAL A 83 0.64 12.53 1.03
N ASP A 84 0.35 12.64 2.32
CA ASP A 84 0.93 13.66 3.18
C ASP A 84 2.45 13.45 3.42
N GLN A 85 2.92 12.20 3.52
CA GLN A 85 4.35 11.87 3.58
C GLN A 85 5.05 12.29 2.27
N VAL A 86 4.53 11.84 1.13
CA VAL A 86 5.06 12.16 -0.20
C VAL A 86 5.14 13.67 -0.46
N ARG A 87 4.10 14.42 -0.06
CA ARG A 87 4.10 15.89 -0.23
C ARG A 87 5.15 16.58 0.65
N ARG A 88 5.39 16.08 1.86
CA ARG A 88 6.42 16.60 2.77
C ARG A 88 7.82 16.32 2.25
N GLU A 89 8.08 15.11 1.77
CA GLU A 89 9.36 14.73 1.16
C GLU A 89 9.70 15.65 -0.02
N ARG A 90 8.73 15.90 -0.92
CA ARG A 90 8.92 16.78 -2.09
C ARG A 90 9.09 18.26 -1.75
N SER A 91 8.65 18.71 -0.57
CA SER A 91 8.69 20.12 -0.17
C SER A 91 9.86 20.44 0.77
N SER A 92 10.63 19.45 1.21
CA SER A 92 11.78 19.64 2.10
C SER A 92 13.01 20.14 1.32
N PRO A 93 13.70 21.22 1.75
CA PRO A 93 14.91 21.73 1.08
C PRO A 93 16.14 20.82 1.15
N VAL A 94 16.07 19.71 1.90
CA VAL A 94 17.16 18.75 2.00
C VAL A 94 17.08 17.79 0.80
N GLN A 95 17.41 18.29 -0.38
CA GLN A 95 17.81 17.43 -1.50
C GLN A 95 19.18 16.85 -1.17
N PHE A 96 19.22 15.67 -0.55
CA PHE A 96 20.31 14.76 -0.87
C PHE A 96 20.09 14.36 -2.33
N GLY A 97 21.12 14.54 -3.14
CA GLY A 97 21.07 14.30 -4.58
C GLY A 97 20.41 12.96 -4.87
N SER A 98 19.32 13.00 -5.63
CA SER A 98 18.83 11.83 -6.33
C SER A 98 19.79 11.55 -7.48
N ASP A 99 20.97 11.02 -7.15
CA ASP A 99 21.64 10.10 -8.06
C ASP A 99 20.72 8.89 -8.26
N PRO A 100 20.73 8.26 -9.45
CA PRO A 100 20.03 6.98 -9.62
C PRO A 100 20.52 6.01 -8.54
N PRO A 101 19.66 5.17 -7.93
CA PRO A 101 20.14 4.16 -7.01
C PRO A 101 21.10 3.25 -7.77
N ASP A 102 22.37 3.37 -7.40
CA ASP A 102 23.43 2.42 -7.69
C ASP A 102 23.23 1.24 -6.74
N ASP A 103 23.05 0.06 -7.32
CA ASP A 103 23.07 -1.28 -6.74
C ASP A 103 22.91 -1.36 -5.20
N SER A 104 21.66 -1.30 -4.72
CA SER A 104 21.29 -1.84 -3.41
C SER A 104 20.65 -3.21 -3.61
N GLU A 105 21.42 -4.26 -3.37
CA GLU A 105 20.90 -5.61 -3.11
C GLU A 105 20.04 -5.57 -1.83
N GLU A 106 18.74 -5.29 -1.98
CA GLU A 106 17.76 -5.54 -0.93
C GLU A 106 17.14 -6.92 -1.16
N GLU A 107 17.33 -7.81 -0.19
CA GLU A 107 16.77 -9.16 -0.17
C GLU A 107 15.25 -9.13 -0.34
N ALA A 108 14.79 -9.45 -1.54
CA ALA A 108 13.40 -9.80 -1.79
C ALA A 108 13.07 -11.09 -1.02
N GLN A 109 12.32 -10.97 0.07
CA GLN A 109 11.74 -12.13 0.75
C GLN A 109 10.64 -12.72 -0.13
N GLU A 110 11.00 -13.78 -0.85
CA GLU A 110 10.10 -14.61 -1.64
C GLU A 110 9.03 -15.27 -0.76
N LEU A 111 7.76 -15.00 -1.06
CA LEU A 111 6.66 -15.88 -0.71
C LEU A 111 6.22 -16.58 -2.01
N ILE A 112 6.92 -17.66 -2.36
CA ILE A 112 6.59 -18.48 -3.54
C ILE A 112 6.46 -19.94 -3.12
N ASP A 113 5.32 -20.52 -3.46
CA ASP A 113 5.04 -21.95 -3.43
C ASP A 113 5.73 -22.60 -4.65
N GLN A 114 6.70 -23.48 -4.41
CA GLN A 114 7.63 -23.96 -5.44
C GLN A 114 7.23 -25.34 -6.00
N SER A 115 6.85 -25.38 -7.28
CA SER A 115 6.83 -26.60 -8.08
C SER A 115 7.16 -26.31 -9.57
N ALA A 116 8.41 -25.97 -9.88
CA ALA A 116 8.90 -25.80 -11.26
C ALA A 116 10.36 -26.28 -11.41
N GLY A 117 10.79 -26.63 -12.63
CA GLY A 117 12.13 -27.16 -12.91
C GLY A 117 13.24 -26.09 -12.98
N PRO A 118 14.53 -26.45 -12.95
CA PRO A 118 15.65 -25.49 -12.80
C PRO A 118 15.75 -24.39 -13.87
N ALA A 119 15.40 -24.69 -15.12
CA ALA A 119 15.40 -23.69 -16.20
C ALA A 119 14.18 -22.74 -16.13
N GLU A 120 13.04 -23.26 -15.67
CA GLU A 120 11.82 -22.48 -15.46
C GLU A 120 11.98 -21.57 -14.23
N LEU A 121 12.69 -22.02 -13.19
CA LEU A 121 13.01 -21.21 -12.01
C LEU A 121 13.88 -20.01 -12.39
N LEU A 122 14.95 -20.20 -13.18
CA LEU A 122 15.80 -19.10 -13.62
C LEU A 122 15.05 -18.09 -14.51
N GLU A 123 14.19 -18.55 -15.43
CA GLU A 123 13.37 -17.66 -16.25
C GLU A 123 12.32 -16.90 -15.40
N GLN A 124 11.78 -17.54 -14.36
CA GLN A 124 10.87 -16.93 -13.40
C GLN A 124 11.57 -15.87 -12.54
N GLU A 125 12.74 -16.15 -11.99
CA GLU A 125 13.56 -15.21 -11.20
C GLU A 125 13.87 -13.96 -12.03
N LEU A 126 14.43 -14.14 -13.24
CA LEU A 126 14.73 -13.02 -14.15
C LEU A 126 13.47 -12.21 -14.53
N THR A 127 12.32 -12.87 -14.63
CA THR A 127 11.05 -12.18 -14.92
C THR A 127 10.56 -11.38 -13.72
N GLN A 128 10.72 -11.90 -12.50
CA GLN A 128 10.34 -11.22 -11.27
C GLN A 128 11.19 -9.98 -11.04
N ASP A 129 12.51 -10.08 -11.21
CA ASP A 129 13.43 -8.95 -11.07
C ASP A 129 13.08 -7.81 -12.03
N ARG A 130 12.78 -8.15 -13.29
CA ARG A 130 12.36 -7.17 -14.30
C ARG A 130 11.05 -6.47 -13.93
N VAL A 131 10.12 -7.19 -13.33
CA VAL A 131 8.86 -6.61 -12.85
C VAL A 131 9.11 -5.69 -11.67
N LEU A 132 9.95 -6.08 -10.72
CA LEU A 132 10.32 -5.26 -9.55
C LEU A 132 11.00 -3.96 -9.98
N VAL A 133 12.04 -4.03 -10.82
CA VAL A 133 12.73 -2.84 -11.34
C VAL A 133 11.76 -1.93 -12.11
N ALA A 134 10.91 -2.49 -12.97
CA ALA A 134 9.91 -1.69 -13.68
C ALA A 134 8.88 -1.07 -12.72
N TRP A 135 8.53 -1.76 -11.64
CA TRP A 135 7.60 -1.26 -10.62
C TRP A 135 8.18 -0.10 -9.83
N GLU A 136 9.43 -0.19 -9.40
CA GLU A 136 10.14 0.84 -8.64
C GLU A 136 10.30 2.14 -9.44
N ARG A 137 10.46 2.02 -10.76
CA ARG A 137 10.54 3.17 -11.69
C ARG A 137 9.20 3.85 -11.96
N LEU A 138 8.08 3.31 -11.47
CA LEU A 138 6.79 4.00 -11.52
C LEU A 138 6.74 5.14 -10.51
N SER A 139 5.98 6.18 -10.81
CA SER A 139 5.62 7.16 -9.80
C SER A 139 4.78 6.50 -8.70
N GLU A 140 4.89 7.02 -7.48
CA GLU A 140 4.07 6.60 -6.34
C GLU A 140 2.57 6.60 -6.66
N GLU A 141 2.08 7.63 -7.36
CA GLU A 141 0.68 7.68 -7.80
C GLU A 141 0.31 6.54 -8.74
N HIS A 142 1.21 6.12 -9.63
CA HIS A 142 0.99 5.00 -10.54
C HIS A 142 1.01 3.67 -9.77
N ARG A 143 1.97 3.47 -8.86
CA ARG A 143 2.02 2.28 -8.01
C ARG A 143 0.75 2.09 -7.21
N VAL A 144 0.23 3.17 -6.60
CA VAL A 144 -1.03 3.11 -5.84
C VAL A 144 -2.21 2.67 -6.69
N VAL A 145 -2.44 3.28 -7.86
CA VAL A 145 -3.63 2.92 -8.66
C VAL A 145 -3.53 1.52 -9.25
N LEU A 146 -2.34 1.09 -9.66
CA LEU A 146 -2.11 -0.26 -10.17
C LEU A 146 -2.26 -1.28 -9.04
N SER A 147 -1.64 -1.06 -7.88
CA SER A 147 -1.74 -2.02 -6.78
C SER A 147 -3.18 -2.17 -6.30
N MET A 148 -3.92 -1.08 -6.21
CA MET A 148 -5.28 -1.13 -5.69
C MET A 148 -6.26 -1.75 -6.68
N HIS A 149 -6.15 -1.42 -7.97
CA HIS A 149 -7.09 -1.91 -8.96
C HIS A 149 -6.70 -3.25 -9.57
N ASP A 150 -5.43 -3.44 -9.92
CA ASP A 150 -4.95 -4.61 -10.69
C ASP A 150 -4.48 -5.75 -9.79
N ILE A 151 -4.22 -5.51 -8.50
CA ILE A 151 -3.72 -6.53 -7.55
C ILE A 151 -4.70 -6.76 -6.41
N GLU A 152 -5.22 -5.71 -5.79
CA GLU A 152 -6.18 -5.82 -4.67
C GLU A 152 -7.65 -5.85 -5.15
N ASP A 153 -7.89 -5.90 -6.46
CA ASP A 153 -9.20 -6.04 -7.11
C ASP A 153 -10.26 -4.99 -6.72
N TYR A 154 -9.84 -3.80 -6.27
CA TYR A 154 -10.80 -2.71 -6.03
C TYR A 154 -11.38 -2.20 -7.35
N SER A 155 -12.70 -2.13 -7.42
CA SER A 155 -13.36 -1.52 -8.57
C SER A 155 -13.02 -0.03 -8.67
N LEU A 156 -13.01 0.52 -9.89
CA LEU A 156 -12.74 1.95 -10.09
C LEU A 156 -13.67 2.88 -9.26
N PRO A 157 -14.98 2.59 -9.10
CA PRO A 157 -15.84 3.37 -8.20
C PRO A 157 -15.41 3.29 -6.73
N GLU A 158 -15.03 2.12 -6.22
CA GLU A 158 -14.56 1.97 -4.84
C GLU A 158 -13.22 2.69 -4.63
N LEU A 159 -12.29 2.53 -5.57
CA LEU A 159 -11.00 3.19 -5.50
C LEU A 159 -11.14 4.72 -5.59
N ALA A 160 -12.08 5.23 -6.38
CA ALA A 160 -12.40 6.67 -6.41
C ALA A 160 -12.87 7.18 -5.04
N GLN A 161 -13.65 6.37 -4.31
CA GLN A 161 -14.06 6.69 -2.93
C GLN A 161 -12.91 6.55 -1.92
N ILE A 162 -11.99 5.59 -2.10
CA ILE A 162 -10.83 5.42 -1.23
C ILE A 162 -9.87 6.59 -1.40
N MET A 163 -9.57 6.96 -2.64
CA MET A 163 -8.61 8.01 -2.98
C MET A 163 -9.20 9.43 -2.95
N ASP A 164 -10.52 9.56 -2.87
CA ASP A 164 -11.22 10.85 -2.86
C ASP A 164 -10.94 11.68 -4.13
N VAL A 165 -11.02 11.02 -5.30
CA VAL A 165 -10.76 11.62 -6.61
C VAL A 165 -11.87 11.30 -7.61
N PRO A 166 -12.12 12.16 -8.62
CA PRO A 166 -13.13 11.89 -9.64
C PRO A 166 -12.84 10.59 -10.41
N LEU A 167 -13.89 9.82 -10.70
CA LEU A 167 -13.79 8.56 -11.44
C LEU A 167 -13.09 8.73 -12.80
N GLY A 168 -13.35 9.84 -13.50
CA GLY A 168 -12.68 10.16 -14.77
C GLY A 168 -11.18 10.37 -14.62
N THR A 169 -10.76 11.07 -13.55
CA THR A 169 -9.35 11.25 -13.21
C THR A 169 -8.68 9.91 -12.96
N LEU A 170 -9.33 9.04 -12.17
CA LEU A 170 -8.81 7.72 -11.85
C LEU A 170 -8.66 6.84 -13.10
N LYS A 171 -9.66 6.81 -13.98
CA LYS A 171 -9.59 6.10 -15.28
C LYS A 171 -8.40 6.55 -16.11
N SER A 172 -8.24 7.87 -16.28
CA SER A 172 -7.14 8.42 -17.06
C SER A 172 -5.77 8.12 -16.42
N ARG A 173 -5.69 8.15 -15.08
CA ARG A 173 -4.47 7.87 -14.33
C ARG A 173 -4.07 6.40 -14.46
N LEU A 174 -5.01 5.48 -14.27
CA LEU A 174 -4.78 4.05 -14.43
C LEU A 174 -4.32 3.70 -15.86
N HIS A 175 -4.95 4.29 -16.88
CA HIS A 175 -4.52 4.11 -18.27
C HIS A 175 -3.05 4.52 -18.47
N ARG A 176 -2.67 5.71 -17.98
CA ARG A 176 -1.28 6.19 -18.06
C ARG A 176 -0.32 5.32 -17.25
N ALA A 177 -0.72 4.84 -16.07
CA ALA A 177 0.07 3.96 -15.23
C ALA A 177 0.37 2.63 -15.95
N ARG A 178 -0.65 1.99 -16.55
CA ARG A 178 -0.48 0.75 -17.33
C ARG A 178 0.41 0.95 -18.56
N ALA A 179 0.23 2.05 -19.28
CA ALA A 179 1.09 2.39 -20.42
C ALA A 179 2.56 2.56 -19.98
N LYS A 180 2.79 3.29 -18.89
CA LYS A 180 4.14 3.50 -18.35
C LYS A 180 4.79 2.19 -17.90
N LEU A 181 4.05 1.32 -17.21
CA LEU A 181 4.56 0.01 -16.78
C LEU A 181 4.93 -0.86 -18.00
N LYS A 182 4.09 -0.87 -19.03
CA LYS A 182 4.38 -1.57 -20.29
C LYS A 182 5.68 -1.07 -20.95
N ASP A 183 5.89 0.24 -21.01
CA ASP A 183 7.09 0.84 -21.59
C ASP A 183 8.35 0.49 -20.78
N LEU A 184 8.25 0.49 -19.45
CA LEU A 184 9.34 0.11 -18.56
C LEU A 184 9.70 -1.36 -18.74
N LEU A 185 8.72 -2.27 -18.72
CA LEU A 185 8.93 -3.70 -18.95
C LEU A 185 9.53 -4.02 -20.33
N ALA A 186 9.17 -3.25 -21.36
CA ALA A 186 9.76 -3.37 -22.69
C ALA A 186 11.23 -2.91 -22.70
N THR A 187 11.57 -1.87 -21.93
CA THR A 187 12.94 -1.38 -21.78
C THR A 187 13.80 -2.38 -21.02
N GLU A 188 13.30 -2.92 -19.90
CA GLU A 188 14.01 -3.94 -19.12
C GLU A 188 14.15 -5.28 -19.85
N ARG A 189 13.35 -5.52 -20.90
CA ARG A 189 13.56 -6.66 -21.80
C ARG A 189 14.81 -6.50 -22.66
N ILE A 190 15.10 -5.27 -23.08
CA ILE A 190 16.20 -4.96 -24.00
C ILE A 190 17.53 -4.98 -23.23
N SER A 191 17.57 -4.38 -22.03
CA SER A 191 18.78 -4.34 -21.18
C SER A 191 19.34 -5.73 -20.84
N HIS A 192 18.47 -6.74 -20.69
CA HIS A 192 18.89 -8.11 -20.43
C HIS A 192 19.41 -8.84 -21.69
N LEU A 193 18.91 -8.50 -22.89
CA LEU A 193 19.42 -9.09 -24.14
C LEU A 193 20.82 -8.58 -24.49
N ASP A 194 21.19 -7.39 -24.02
CA ASP A 194 22.52 -6.80 -24.25
C ASP A 194 23.60 -7.32 -23.28
N ARG A 195 23.22 -8.06 -22.23
CA ARG A 195 24.13 -8.63 -21.21
C ARG A 195 24.54 -10.09 -21.48
N VAL A 196 24.05 -10.70 -22.57
CA VAL A 196 24.36 -12.07 -23.01
C VAL A 196 25.26 -12.02 -24.24
#